data_AF-A0A535HYR5-F1
#
_entry.id   AF-A0A535HYR5-F1
#
_cell.length_a   1.000
_cell.length_b   1.000
_cell.length_c   1.000
_cell.angle_alpha   90.00
_cell.angle_beta   90.00
_cell.angle_gamma   90.00
#
_symmetry.space_group_name_H-M   'P 1'
#
loop_
_entity.id
_entity.type
_entity.pdbx_description
1 polymer ?
#
loop_
_entity_poly.entity_id
_entity_poly.type
_entity_poly.pdbx_seq_one_letter_code
_entity_poly.pdbx_strand_id
1 'polypeptide(L)'
;MSAWRPVEVYATFLKLRATLAKGAVVLLCPRDAVEPGGQGPLWREKVKVPVALETSAYSIVADAHVEARHTLRDLLERFLGDFLPLTDVSALWVAALGAQTHSVQRRFALVNPATIVSFAER
;
A
#
# COMPACT_ATOMS: atom_id res chain seq x y z
N MET A 1 1.75 -26.48 4.89
CA MET A 1 0.50 -25.88 5.41
C MET A 1 0.67 -24.37 5.38
N SER A 2 -0.12 -23.63 4.59
CA SER A 2 -0.07 -22.16 4.61
C SER A 2 -0.71 -21.66 5.91
N ALA A 3 0.11 -21.18 6.84
CA ALA A 3 -0.39 -20.57 8.06
C ALA A 3 -1.08 -19.24 7.70
N TRP A 4 -2.40 -19.17 7.92
CA TRP A 4 -3.15 -17.92 7.86
C TRP A 4 -2.57 -16.95 8.89
N ARG A 5 -2.22 -15.72 8.48
CA ARG A 5 -1.58 -14.72 9.34
C ARG A 5 -2.54 -13.57 9.67
N PRO A 6 -2.54 -13.05 10.90
CA PRO A 6 -3.37 -11.91 11.27
C PRO A 6 -2.86 -10.63 10.56
N VAL A 7 -3.77 -9.93 9.91
CA VAL A 7 -3.51 -8.64 9.23
C VAL A 7 -4.45 -7.57 9.77
N GLU A 8 -3.94 -6.36 9.92
CA GLU A 8 -4.76 -5.16 10.08
C GLU A 8 -5.16 -4.64 8.70
N VAL A 9 -6.45 -4.37 8.54
CA VAL A 9 -7.05 -3.92 7.29
C VAL A 9 -7.57 -2.51 7.50
N TYR A 10 -6.95 -1.52 6.86
CA TYR A 10 -7.47 -0.15 6.82
C TYR A 10 -8.23 0.04 5.52
N ALA A 11 -9.54 0.23 5.59
CA ALA A 11 -10.39 0.35 4.42
C ALA A 11 -11.29 1.59 4.48
N THR A 12 -11.24 2.43 3.44
CA THR A 12 -12.20 3.51 3.22
C THR A 12 -13.17 3.12 2.13
N PHE A 13 -14.48 3.24 2.40
CA PHE A 13 -15.51 3.04 1.39
C PHE A 13 -15.90 4.38 0.77
N LEU A 14 -15.67 4.53 -0.53
CA LEU A 14 -16.12 5.70 -1.29
C LEU A 14 -17.50 5.41 -1.89
N LYS A 15 -18.48 6.27 -1.56
CA LYS A 15 -19.81 6.23 -2.17
C LYS A 15 -19.84 7.16 -3.39
N LEU A 16 -19.55 6.62 -4.57
CA LEU A 16 -19.70 7.35 -5.84
C LEU A 16 -21.17 7.39 -6.27
N ARG A 17 -21.71 8.60 -6.50
CA ARG A 17 -23.05 8.80 -7.09
C ARG A 17 -23.00 8.63 -8.61
N ALA A 18 -22.75 7.41 -9.07
CA ALA A 18 -23.06 6.88 -10.39
C ALA A 18 -22.54 5.43 -10.40
N THR A 19 -23.47 4.47 -10.29
CA THR A 19 -23.28 3.02 -10.55
C THR A 19 -21.94 2.40 -10.10
N LEU A 20 -21.45 2.74 -8.92
CA LEU A 20 -20.35 2.01 -8.25
C LEU A 20 -20.85 1.52 -6.89
N ALA A 21 -20.94 0.20 -6.75
CA ALA A 21 -21.65 -0.47 -5.66
C ALA A 21 -20.93 -0.43 -4.30
N LYS A 22 -19.62 -0.14 -4.27
CA LYS A 22 -18.74 0.20 -3.13
C LYS A 22 -17.30 -0.01 -3.58
N GLY A 23 -16.47 1.04 -3.63
CA GLY A 23 -15.02 0.91 -3.80
C GLY A 23 -14.33 0.99 -2.45
N ALA A 24 -13.44 0.05 -2.13
CA ALA A 24 -12.64 0.05 -0.92
C ALA A 24 -11.15 0.20 -1.26
N VAL A 25 -10.50 1.19 -0.68
CA VAL A 25 -9.04 1.31 -0.73
C VAL A 25 -8.48 0.63 0.51
N VAL A 26 -7.71 -0.45 0.35
CA VAL A 26 -7.27 -1.30 1.45
C VAL A 26 -5.75 -1.21 1.63
N LEU A 27 -5.31 -0.84 2.83
CA LEU A 27 -3.92 -0.99 3.27
C LEU A 27 -3.84 -2.20 4.21
N LEU A 28 -3.01 -3.19 3.84
CA LEU A 28 -2.79 -4.39 4.66
C LEU A 28 -1.50 -4.27 5.45
N CYS A 29 -1.59 -4.34 6.77
CA CYS A 29 -0.44 -4.23 7.68
C CYS A 29 -0.34 -5.48 8.56
N PRO A 30 0.73 -6.28 8.47
CA PRO A 30 0.94 -7.40 9.39
C PRO A 30 1.08 -6.90 10.84
N ARG A 31 0.46 -7.60 11.80
CA ARG A 31 0.53 -7.22 13.22
C ARG A 31 1.88 -7.49 13.87
N ASP A 32 2.53 -8.60 13.52
CA ASP A 32 3.79 -9.02 14.15
C ASP A 32 4.95 -8.99 13.16
N ALA A 33 6.05 -8.32 13.55
CA ALA A 33 7.34 -8.41 12.89
C ALA A 33 8.05 -9.70 13.33
N VAL A 34 7.62 -10.86 12.81
CA VAL A 34 8.31 -12.13 13.08
C VAL A 34 9.31 -12.42 11.96
N GLU A 35 10.57 -12.59 12.36
CA GLU A 35 11.67 -13.14 11.56
C GLU A 35 11.18 -14.35 10.73
N PRO A 36 11.30 -14.32 9.39
CA PRO A 36 10.77 -15.39 8.57
C PRO A 36 11.65 -16.62 8.68
N GLY A 37 11.14 -17.66 9.33
CA GLY A 37 11.64 -19.01 9.14
C GLY A 37 11.51 -19.41 7.66
N GLY A 38 12.66 -19.67 7.04
CA GLY A 38 12.80 -20.55 5.86
C GLY A 38 12.93 -19.89 4.50
N GLN A 39 12.24 -18.79 4.22
CA GLN A 39 12.41 -18.00 2.99
C GLN A 39 12.25 -16.53 3.32
N GLY A 40 13.30 -15.74 3.11
CA GLY A 40 13.23 -14.28 3.25
C GLY A 40 12.09 -13.73 2.38
N PRO A 41 11.47 -12.60 2.76
CA PRO A 41 10.41 -12.03 1.95
C PRO A 41 10.99 -11.70 0.57
N LEU A 42 10.37 -12.18 -0.51
CA LEU A 42 10.82 -11.99 -1.90
C LEU A 42 11.06 -10.52 -2.28
N TRP A 43 10.47 -9.57 -1.53
CA TRP A 43 10.74 -8.14 -1.71
C TRP A 43 12.15 -7.70 -1.31
N ARG A 44 12.90 -8.47 -0.50
CA ARG A 44 14.28 -8.13 -0.10
C ARG A 44 15.25 -8.13 -1.28
N GLU A 45 14.93 -8.86 -2.35
CA GLU A 45 15.70 -8.89 -3.59
C GLU A 45 15.34 -7.72 -4.53
N LYS A 46 14.28 -6.97 -4.20
CA LYS A 46 13.79 -5.81 -4.96
C LYS A 46 14.53 -4.54 -4.53
N VAL A 47 14.65 -3.60 -5.47
CA VAL A 47 15.25 -2.28 -5.25
C VAL A 47 14.26 -1.40 -4.50
N LYS A 48 14.74 -0.71 -3.46
CA LYS A 48 13.96 0.29 -2.74
C LYS A 48 13.96 1.61 -3.49
N VAL A 49 12.77 2.15 -3.72
CA VAL A 49 12.55 3.47 -4.32
C VAL A 49 11.72 4.30 -3.35
N PRO A 50 12.24 5.43 -2.83
CA PRO A 50 11.46 6.33 -1.99
C PRO A 50 10.31 6.94 -2.80
N VAL A 51 9.09 6.87 -2.28
CA VAL A 51 7.89 7.30 -2.98
C VAL A 51 6.96 8.13 -2.11
N ALA A 52 6.28 9.06 -2.75
CA ALA A 52 5.02 9.62 -2.28
C ALA A 52 3.89 9.10 -3.17
N LEU A 53 2.88 8.46 -2.57
CA LEU A 53 1.73 7.89 -3.27
C LEU A 53 0.46 8.57 -2.80
N GLU A 54 -0.37 9.00 -3.73
CA GLU A 54 -1.73 9.43 -3.44
C GLU A 54 -2.70 8.36 -3.89
N THR A 55 -3.62 8.01 -3.00
CA THR A 55 -4.78 7.19 -3.35
C THR A 55 -6.03 8.03 -3.25
N SER A 56 -7.18 7.49 -3.68
CA SER A 56 -8.46 8.16 -3.48
C SER A 56 -8.89 8.28 -2.01
N ALA A 57 -8.14 7.71 -1.05
CA ALA A 57 -8.50 7.64 0.37
C ALA A 57 -7.44 8.16 1.35
N TYR A 58 -6.16 8.06 1.00
CA TYR A 58 -5.03 8.44 1.86
C TYR A 58 -3.79 8.79 1.04
N SER A 59 -2.92 9.60 1.65
CA SER A 59 -1.58 9.93 1.17
C SER A 59 -0.55 9.06 1.88
N ILE A 60 0.45 8.53 1.18
CA ILE A 60 1.50 7.67 1.73
C ILE A 60 2.87 8.23 1.37
N VAL A 61 3.78 8.23 2.33
CA VAL A 61 5.23 8.30 2.09
C VAL A 61 5.84 6.99 2.56
N ALA A 62 6.62 6.32 1.70
CA ALA A 62 7.18 5.00 1.98
C ALA A 62 8.35 4.68 1.04
N ASP A 63 9.01 3.55 1.27
CA ASP A 63 9.88 2.90 0.29
C ASP A 63 9.07 1.86 -0.50
N ALA A 64 8.97 2.02 -1.82
CA ALA A 64 8.41 1.02 -2.72
C ALA A 64 9.48 0.00 -3.15
N HIS A 65 9.10 -1.27 -3.17
CA HIS A 65 9.97 -2.35 -3.61
C HIS A 65 9.67 -2.74 -5.06
N VAL A 66 10.56 -2.35 -5.97
CA VAL A 66 10.43 -2.57 -7.43
C VAL A 66 11.48 -3.56 -7.95
N GLU A 67 11.15 -4.28 -9.01
CA GLU A 67 12.13 -5.13 -9.69
C GLU A 67 13.27 -4.29 -10.26
N ALA A 68 14.51 -4.76 -10.19
CA ALA A 68 15.69 -3.98 -10.61
C ALA A 68 15.66 -3.52 -12.09
N ARG A 69 14.84 -4.14 -12.93
CA ARG A 69 14.68 -3.82 -14.37
C ARG A 69 13.43 -2.99 -14.68
N HIS A 70 12.60 -2.68 -13.69
CA HIS A 70 11.34 -1.98 -13.87
C HIS A 70 11.32 -0.69 -13.06
N THR A 71 10.76 0.35 -13.65
CA THR A 71 10.43 1.56 -12.90
C THR A 71 9.17 1.33 -12.07
N LEU A 72 8.91 2.21 -11.09
CA LEU A 72 7.63 2.19 -10.40
C LEU A 72 6.47 2.35 -11.39
N ARG A 73 6.62 3.25 -12.38
CA ARG A 73 5.64 3.45 -13.44
C ARG A 73 5.32 2.16 -14.19
N ASP A 74 6.34 1.43 -14.64
CA ASP A 74 6.15 0.15 -15.35
C ASP A 74 5.36 -0.84 -14.49
N LEU A 75 5.64 -0.86 -13.18
CA LEU A 75 4.96 -1.75 -12.25
C LEU A 75 3.48 -1.38 -12.12
N LEU A 76 3.18 -0.09 -11.92
CA LEU A 76 1.83 0.42 -11.77
C LEU A 76 1.00 0.23 -13.05
N GLU A 77 1.61 0.33 -14.23
CA GLU A 77 0.92 0.18 -15.51
C GLU A 77 0.70 -1.29 -15.91
N ARG A 78 1.65 -2.18 -15.59
CA ARG A 78 1.63 -3.59 -16.03
C ARG A 78 1.01 -4.56 -15.02
N PHE A 79 1.10 -4.27 -13.73
CA PHE A 79 0.75 -5.20 -12.65
C PHE A 79 -0.34 -4.64 -11.73
N LEU A 80 -1.42 -4.11 -12.32
CA LEU A 80 -2.56 -3.54 -11.58
C LEU A 80 -3.28 -4.53 -10.64
N GLY A 81 -3.14 -5.83 -10.89
CA GLY A 81 -3.74 -6.89 -10.06
C GLY A 81 -2.87 -7.38 -8.91
N ASP A 82 -1.59 -6.99 -8.88
CA ASP A 82 -0.64 -7.41 -7.84
C ASP A 82 -0.55 -6.38 -6.73
N PHE A 83 -0.13 -6.79 -5.53
CA PHE A 83 0.13 -5.84 -4.46
C PHE A 83 1.54 -5.26 -4.57
N LEU A 84 1.65 -3.94 -4.41
CA LEU A 84 2.92 -3.24 -4.27
C LEU A 84 3.38 -3.30 -2.80
N PRO A 85 4.52 -3.94 -2.50
CA PRO A 85 5.08 -3.94 -1.16
C PRO A 85 5.75 -2.61 -0.84
N LEU A 86 5.40 -2.07 0.33
CA LEU A 86 5.96 -0.84 0.88
C LEU A 86 6.63 -1.11 2.24
N THR A 87 7.75 -0.47 2.52
CA THR A 87 8.34 -0.38 3.87
C THR A 87 8.41 1.06 4.37
N ASP A 88 8.61 1.24 5.67
CA ASP A 88 8.74 2.56 6.30
C ASP A 88 7.55 3.48 5.99
N VAL A 89 6.35 2.90 6.08
CA VAL A 89 5.09 3.50 5.65
C VAL A 89 4.62 4.53 6.66
N SER A 90 4.45 5.77 6.20
CA SER A 90 3.74 6.83 6.89
C SER A 90 2.54 7.25 6.05
N ALA A 91 1.34 6.86 6.47
CA ALA A 91 0.08 7.14 5.78
C ALA A 91 -0.74 8.20 6.54
N LEU A 92 -1.37 9.10 5.80
CA LEU A 92 -2.25 10.14 6.32
C LEU A 92 -3.66 10.00 5.72
N TRP A 93 -4.66 9.98 6.59
CA TRP A 93 -6.07 9.85 6.26
C TRP A 93 -6.80 11.14 6.63
N VAL A 94 -7.50 11.74 5.67
CA VAL A 94 -8.42 12.87 5.90
C VAL A 94 -9.84 12.39 5.63
N ALA A 95 -10.59 12.07 6.69
CA ALA A 95 -11.83 11.29 6.55
C ALA A 95 -13.01 12.09 5.96
N ALA A 96 -12.97 13.42 6.11
CA ALA A 96 -13.84 14.43 5.49
C ALA A 96 -13.45 15.81 6.06
N LEU A 97 -13.95 16.90 5.45
CA LEU A 97 -13.91 18.24 6.05
C LEU A 97 -14.59 18.21 7.44
N GLY A 98 -13.82 18.49 8.50
CA GLY A 98 -14.29 18.51 9.88
C GLY A 98 -14.11 17.19 10.66
N ALA A 99 -13.62 16.12 10.03
CA ALA A 99 -13.25 14.88 10.72
C ALA A 99 -11.80 14.94 11.21
N GLN A 100 -11.48 14.15 12.24
CA GLN A 100 -10.09 14.02 12.71
C GLN A 100 -9.21 13.39 11.62
N THR A 101 -8.04 13.99 11.44
CA THR A 101 -6.97 13.41 10.64
C THR A 101 -6.39 12.21 11.38
N HIS A 102 -6.27 11.08 10.70
CA HIS A 102 -5.64 9.89 11.26
C HIS A 102 -4.31 9.62 10.54
N SER A 103 -3.24 9.42 11.31
CA SER A 103 -1.94 9.00 10.78
C SER A 103 -1.64 7.57 11.19
N VAL A 104 -1.11 6.78 10.27
CA VAL A 104 -0.70 5.39 10.49
C VAL A 104 0.76 5.24 10.12
N GLN A 105 1.57 4.75 11.06
CA GLN A 105 2.97 4.39 10.83
C GLN A 105 3.15 2.89 10.93
N ARG A 106 3.73 2.27 9.90
CA ARG A 106 3.90 0.81 9.81
C ARG A 106 5.23 0.47 9.14
N ARG A 107 5.88 -0.59 9.62
CA ARG A 107 7.14 -1.09 9.03
C ARG A 107 6.93 -1.68 7.64
N PHE A 108 5.75 -2.22 7.38
CA PHE A 108 5.42 -2.88 6.12
C PHE A 108 3.94 -2.71 5.82
N ALA A 109 3.62 -2.48 4.56
CA ALA A 109 2.26 -2.58 4.07
C ALA A 109 2.21 -3.10 2.63
N LEU A 110 1.06 -3.66 2.26
CA LEU A 110 0.72 -3.93 0.88
C LEU A 110 -0.33 -2.92 0.43
N VAL A 111 -0.08 -2.25 -0.70
CA VAL A 111 -1.03 -1.35 -1.35
C VAL A 111 -1.43 -1.92 -2.70
N ASN A 112 -2.70 -1.75 -3.08
CA ASN A 112 -3.17 -2.11 -4.40
C ASN A 112 -2.82 -0.97 -5.40
N PRO A 113 -1.99 -1.20 -6.42
CA PRO A 113 -1.64 -0.23 -7.47
C PRO A 113 -2.85 0.43 -8.11
N ALA A 114 -3.95 -0.31 -8.32
CA ALA A 114 -5.16 0.23 -8.95
C ALA A 114 -5.86 1.33 -8.12
N THR A 115 -5.45 1.53 -6.86
CA THR A 115 -5.98 2.58 -5.99
C THR A 115 -5.12 3.85 -5.98
N ILE A 116 -3.92 3.79 -6.57
CA ILE A 116 -2.98 4.92 -6.65
C ILE A 116 -3.42 5.83 -7.79
N VAL A 117 -3.72 7.09 -7.46
CA VAL A 117 -4.16 8.11 -8.43
C VAL A 117 -3.01 8.97 -8.93
N SER A 118 -1.97 9.14 -8.11
CA SER A 118 -0.73 9.79 -8.50
C SER A 118 0.44 9.30 -7.63
N PHE A 119 1.66 9.49 -8.12
CA PHE A 119 2.87 9.15 -7.40
C PHE A 119 4.01 10.11 -7.75
N ALA A 120 4.99 10.20 -6.86
CA ALA A 120 6.28 10.83 -7.09
C ALA A 120 7.40 9.95 -6.54
N GLU A 121 8.47 9.79 -7.30
CA GLU A 121 9.73 9.17 -6.86
C GLU A 121 10.62 10.29 -6.30
N ARG A 122 11.29 10.04 -5.17
CA ARG A 122 12.15 11.01 -4.47
C ARG A 122 13.63 10.68 -4.62
#